data_AF-A0A6J4JM07-F1
#
_entry.id   AF-A0A6J4JM07-F1
#
_cell.length_a   1.000
_cell.length_b   1.000
_cell.length_c   1.000
_cell.angle_alpha   90.00
_cell.angle_beta   90.00
_cell.angle_gamma   90.00
#
_symmetry.space_group_name_H-M   'P 1'
#
loop_
_entity.id
_entity.type
_entity.pdbx_description
1 polymer ?
#
loop_
_entity_poly.entity_id
_entity_poly.type
_entity_poly.pdbx_seq_one_letter_code
_entity_poly.pdbx_strand_id
1 'polypeptide(L)'
;MTFKEIYDRIIPLWGDKINFADGMIMQPNRKYKTLRKETDAADYFYSPELSKKYTSIEESITQDDTHGKSMIWAMYEVFQQYARKKFEQGVYFFPPAEVDKKP
;
A
#
# COMPACT_ATOMS: atom_id res chain seq x y z
N MET A 1 2.08 -4.02 -24.97
CA MET A 1 1.31 -3.61 -23.79
C MET A 1 1.99 -2.40 -23.18
N THR A 2 1.29 -1.28 -23.06
CA THR A 2 1.84 -0.04 -22.50
C THR A 2 1.59 0.04 -21.00
N PHE A 3 2.37 0.85 -20.28
CA PHE A 3 2.15 1.11 -18.85
C PHE A 3 0.71 1.56 -18.58
N LYS A 4 0.18 2.45 -19.44
CA LYS A 4 -1.18 2.98 -19.33
C LYS A 4 -2.25 1.88 -19.45
N GLU A 5 -2.10 0.95 -20.41
CA GLU A 5 -3.03 -0.18 -20.57
C GLU A 5 -3.04 -1.09 -19.33
N ILE A 6 -1.87 -1.34 -18.73
CA ILE A 6 -1.77 -2.14 -17.51
C ILE A 6 -2.40 -1.41 -16.33
N TYR A 7 -2.13 -0.11 -16.21
CA TYR A 7 -2.69 0.77 -15.17
C TYR A 7 -4.21 0.83 -15.26
N ASP A 8 -4.76 1.17 -16.43
CA ASP A 8 -6.20 1.31 -16.67
C ASP A 8 -6.97 0.01 -16.39
N ARG A 9 -6.30 -1.14 -16.58
CA ARG A 9 -6.84 -2.47 -16.25
C ARG A 9 -6.84 -2.77 -14.75
N ILE A 10 -5.83 -2.30 -14.02
CA ILE A 10 -5.59 -2.71 -12.62
C ILE A 10 -6.18 -1.73 -11.62
N ILE A 11 -6.16 -0.42 -11.91
CA ILE A 11 -6.71 0.60 -11.02
C ILE A 11 -8.17 0.32 -10.60
N PRO A 12 -9.08 -0.20 -11.45
CA PRO A 12 -10.45 -0.47 -11.05
C PRO A 12 -10.57 -1.65 -10.06
N LEU A 13 -9.60 -2.57 -10.03
CA LEU A 13 -9.61 -3.73 -9.13
C LEU A 13 -9.47 -3.31 -7.65
N TRP A 14 -8.84 -2.16 -7.42
CA TRP A 14 -8.73 -1.53 -6.10
C TRP A 14 -10.05 -0.96 -5.58
N GLY A 15 -11.04 -0.77 -6.47
CA GLY A 15 -12.36 -0.23 -6.15
C GLY A 15 -12.40 1.29 -5.98
N ASP A 16 -13.56 1.82 -5.62
CA ASP A 16 -13.76 3.28 -5.53
C ASP A 16 -13.06 3.91 -4.33
N LYS A 17 -12.85 3.12 -3.26
CA LYS A 17 -12.23 3.56 -2.01
C LYS A 17 -11.37 2.45 -1.41
N ILE A 18 -10.19 2.83 -0.99
CA ILE A 18 -9.29 2.02 -0.18
C ILE A 18 -9.54 2.37 1.28
N ASN A 19 -9.99 1.38 2.06
CA ASN A 19 -10.16 1.49 3.50
C ASN A 19 -8.92 0.96 4.23
N PHE A 20 -8.49 1.69 5.24
CA PHE A 20 -7.35 1.35 6.12
C PHE A 20 -7.61 1.83 7.55
N ALA A 21 -8.89 1.86 7.96
CA ALA A 21 -9.28 2.19 9.33
C ALA A 21 -8.70 1.22 10.37
N ASP A 22 -8.40 -0.01 9.94
CA ASP A 22 -7.70 -1.02 10.73
C ASP A 22 -6.17 -0.84 10.75
N GLY A 23 -5.68 0.28 10.18
CA GLY A 23 -4.29 0.65 10.15
C GLY A 23 -3.68 0.75 11.54
N MET A 24 -2.46 0.24 11.67
CA MET A 24 -1.68 0.33 12.90
C MET A 24 -0.23 0.65 12.58
N ILE A 25 0.37 1.48 13.44
CA ILE A 25 1.78 1.84 13.38
C ILE A 25 2.54 0.87 14.29
N MET A 26 3.29 -0.04 13.70
CA MET A 26 4.14 -1.00 14.39
C MET A 26 5.51 -0.37 14.66
N GLN A 27 5.83 -0.25 15.94
CA GLN A 27 7.18 0.12 16.37
C GLN A 27 8.00 -1.16 16.60
N PRO A 28 9.20 -1.29 16.02
CA PRO A 28 10.04 -2.45 16.29
C PRO A 28 10.39 -2.50 17.78
N ASN A 29 10.03 -3.62 18.41
CA ASN A 29 10.21 -3.82 19.85
C ASN A 29 11.72 -3.90 20.16
N ARG A 30 12.29 -2.82 20.73
CA ARG A 30 13.74 -2.73 21.03
C ARG A 30 14.12 -3.66 22.18
N LYS A 31 14.42 -4.92 21.87
CA LYS A 31 14.88 -5.92 22.86
C LYS A 31 16.31 -5.69 23.37
N TYR A 32 17.13 -4.88 22.70
CA TYR A 32 18.52 -4.65 23.07
C TYR A 32 18.86 -3.15 23.07
N LYS A 33 19.01 -2.57 24.26
CA LYS A 33 19.16 -1.12 24.50
C LYS A 33 20.56 -0.55 24.19
N THR A 34 21.53 -1.36 23.73
CA THR A 34 22.96 -1.01 23.84
C THR A 34 23.82 -1.18 22.58
N LEU A 35 23.27 -1.39 21.39
CA LEU A 35 24.09 -1.48 20.16
C LEU A 35 23.62 -0.55 19.04
N ARG A 36 24.18 0.66 19.06
CA ARG A 36 24.46 1.61 17.96
C ARG A 36 23.33 2.24 17.10
N LYS A 37 23.57 3.55 16.86
CA LYS A 37 23.19 4.48 15.79
C LYS A 37 21.70 4.82 15.59
N GLU A 38 21.43 6.11 15.66
CA GLU A 38 20.13 6.82 15.59
C GLU A 38 19.33 6.64 14.28
N THR A 39 19.65 5.68 13.41
CA THR A 39 19.06 5.58 12.07
C THR A 39 17.98 4.53 11.87
N ASP A 40 17.76 3.56 12.77
CA ASP A 40 16.92 2.39 12.44
C ASP A 40 15.78 2.10 13.44
N ALA A 41 14.71 2.87 13.35
CA ALA A 41 13.37 2.39 13.68
C ALA A 41 12.36 3.24 12.91
N ALA A 42 12.30 3.08 11.60
CA ALA A 42 11.17 3.61 10.85
C ALA A 42 9.92 2.87 11.34
N ASP A 43 9.03 3.59 11.99
CA ASP A 43 7.68 3.13 12.32
C ASP A 43 7.04 2.53 11.06
N TYR A 44 6.56 1.28 11.12
CA TYR A 44 5.95 0.60 9.99
C TYR A 44 4.44 0.74 10.04
N PHE A 45 3.82 1.21 8.95
CA PHE A 45 2.37 1.22 8.83
C PHE A 45 1.90 -0.12 8.26
N TYR A 46 0.87 -0.71 8.88
CA TYR A 46 0.25 -1.94 8.42
C TYR A 46 -1.27 -1.85 8.53
N SER A 47 -1.97 -2.18 7.44
CA SER A 47 -3.41 -2.36 7.40
C SER A 47 -3.73 -3.77 6.90
N PRO A 48 -4.33 -4.63 7.75
CA PRO A 48 -4.83 -5.94 7.33
C PRO A 48 -5.80 -5.89 6.15
N GLU A 49 -6.74 -4.94 6.11
CA GLU A 49 -7.70 -4.76 5.02
C GLU A 49 -7.01 -4.45 3.70
N LEU A 50 -6.04 -3.52 3.72
CA LEU A 50 -5.26 -3.16 2.55
C LEU A 50 -4.43 -4.36 2.04
N SER A 51 -3.83 -5.13 2.96
CA SER A 51 -3.08 -6.33 2.63
C SER A 51 -3.96 -7.45 2.04
N LYS A 52 -5.15 -7.67 2.61
CA LYS A 52 -6.13 -8.63 2.06
C LYS A 52 -6.60 -8.22 0.66
N LYS A 53 -6.82 -6.93 0.46
CA LYS A 53 -7.21 -6.39 -0.85
C LYS A 53 -6.11 -6.63 -1.89
N TYR A 54 -4.86 -6.37 -1.54
CA TYR A 54 -3.71 -6.70 -2.38
C TYR A 54 -3.70 -8.18 -2.79
N THR A 55 -3.76 -9.10 -1.82
CA THR A 55 -3.74 -10.54 -2.09
C THR A 55 -4.91 -10.96 -2.99
N SER A 56 -6.11 -10.45 -2.73
CA SER A 56 -7.29 -10.75 -3.56
C SER A 56 -7.14 -10.28 -5.01
N ILE A 57 -6.52 -9.11 -5.23
CA ILE A 57 -6.27 -8.60 -6.59
C ILE A 57 -5.17 -9.42 -7.26
N GLU A 58 -4.09 -9.74 -6.54
CA GLU A 58 -2.98 -10.56 -7.03
C GLU A 58 -3.45 -11.97 -7.46
N GLU A 59 -4.32 -12.60 -6.68
CA GLU A 59 -4.93 -13.90 -7.00
C GLU A 59 -5.87 -13.85 -8.21
N SER A 60 -6.47 -12.69 -8.50
CA SER A 60 -7.36 -12.52 -9.66
C SER A 60 -6.62 -12.41 -11.00
N ILE A 61 -5.31 -12.15 -10.97
CA ILE A 61 -4.49 -12.04 -12.18
C ILE A 61 -3.90 -13.42 -12.53
N THR A 62 -3.90 -13.74 -13.82
CA THR A 62 -3.31 -14.98 -14.34
C THR A 62 -1.82 -15.08 -13.98
N GLN A 63 -1.34 -16.31 -13.72
CA GLN A 63 0.03 -16.50 -13.25
C GLN A 63 1.10 -15.96 -14.21
N ASP A 64 0.82 -15.97 -15.51
CA ASP A 64 1.72 -15.56 -16.59
C ASP A 64 1.76 -14.04 -16.81
N ASP A 65 0.90 -13.26 -16.15
CA ASP A 65 0.84 -11.81 -16.29
C ASP A 65 1.79 -11.10 -15.31
N THR A 66 3.08 -11.21 -15.62
CA THR A 66 4.18 -10.62 -14.85
C THR A 66 4.03 -9.11 -14.70
N HIS A 67 3.65 -8.41 -15.76
CA HIS A 67 3.52 -6.95 -15.74
C HIS A 67 2.35 -6.49 -14.88
N GLY A 68 1.23 -7.23 -14.89
CA GLY A 68 0.10 -6.94 -14.01
C GLY A 68 0.45 -7.11 -12.55
N LYS A 69 1.13 -8.21 -12.19
CA LYS A 69 1.62 -8.44 -10.83
C LYS A 69 2.57 -7.33 -10.36
N SER A 70 3.55 -6.94 -11.19
CA SER A 70 4.45 -5.84 -10.85
C SER A 70 3.72 -4.52 -10.62
N MET A 71 2.69 -4.22 -11.41
CA MET A 71 1.88 -3.02 -11.23
C MET A 71 1.08 -3.06 -9.93
N ILE A 72 0.42 -4.18 -9.60
CA ILE A 72 -0.32 -4.32 -8.33
C ILE A 72 0.62 -4.08 -7.15
N TRP A 73 1.80 -4.70 -7.18
CA TRP A 73 2.80 -4.53 -6.12
C TRP A 73 3.25 -3.08 -5.99
N ALA A 74 3.57 -2.41 -7.10
CA ALA A 74 3.94 -1.00 -7.08
C ALA A 74 2.81 -0.11 -6.56
N MET A 75 1.57 -0.35 -6.99
CA MET A 75 0.39 0.36 -6.48
C MET A 75 0.22 0.16 -4.98
N TYR A 76 0.38 -1.09 -4.50
CA TYR A 76 0.28 -1.42 -3.09
C TYR A 76 1.30 -0.65 -2.24
N GLU A 77 2.56 -0.57 -2.67
CA GLU A 77 3.57 0.21 -1.96
C GLU A 77 3.20 1.69 -1.87
N VAL A 78 2.75 2.28 -2.99
CA VAL A 78 2.34 3.69 -3.03
C VAL A 78 1.11 3.91 -2.15
N PHE A 79 0.13 3.02 -2.19
CA PHE A 79 -1.08 3.08 -1.37
C PHE A 79 -0.77 2.91 0.11
N GLN A 80 0.17 2.05 0.50
CA GLN A 80 0.62 1.92 1.89
C GLN A 80 1.27 3.21 2.39
N GLN A 81 2.13 3.84 1.59
CA GLN A 81 2.75 5.12 1.95
C GLN A 81 1.72 6.24 2.07
N TYR A 82 0.73 6.27 1.17
CA TYR A 82 -0.33 7.27 1.20
C TYR A 82 -1.31 7.05 2.34
N ALA A 83 -1.68 5.78 2.60
CA ALA A 83 -2.50 5.36 3.73
C ALA A 83 -1.88 5.80 5.06
N ARG A 84 -0.57 5.58 5.24
CA ARG A 84 0.16 6.07 6.41
C ARG A 84 -0.03 7.58 6.62
N LYS A 85 0.20 8.39 5.58
CA LYS A 85 0.08 9.85 5.66
C LYS A 85 -1.33 10.29 6.03
N LYS A 86 -2.34 9.65 5.43
CA LYS A 86 -3.75 9.94 5.73
C LYS A 86 -4.14 9.48 7.14
N PHE A 87 -3.64 8.33 7.56
CA PHE A 87 -3.85 7.78 8.90
C PHE A 87 -3.32 8.73 9.98
N GLU A 88 -2.11 9.26 9.79
CA GLU A 88 -1.51 10.30 10.65
C GLU A 88 -2.35 11.60 10.68
N GLN A 89 -3.15 11.87 9.64
CA GLN A 89 -4.08 13.00 9.54
C GLN A 89 -5.49 12.69 10.09
N GLY A 90 -5.73 11.48 10.62
CA GLY A 90 -7.05 11.04 11.07
C GLY A 90 -8.04 10.71 9.94
N VAL A 91 -7.55 10.50 8.72
CA VAL A 91 -8.33 10.06 7.56
C VAL A 91 -8.07 8.58 7.32
N TYR A 92 -9.13 7.78 7.24
CA TYR A 92 -9.03 6.31 7.22
C TYR A 92 -9.43 5.66 5.90
N PHE A 93 -9.72 6.47 4.88
CA PHE A 93 -10.04 6.02 3.54
C PHE A 93 -9.58 7.04 2.50
N PHE A 94 -9.26 6.59 1.29
CA PHE A 94 -9.05 7.46 0.12
C PHE A 94 -9.45 6.73 -1.17
N PRO A 95 -9.89 7.45 -2.22
CA PRO A 95 -10.07 6.88 -3.54
C PRO A 95 -8.69 6.68 -4.22
N PRO A 96 -8.44 5.55 -4.93
CA PRO A 96 -7.15 5.31 -5.59
C PRO A 96 -6.68 6.44 -6.50
N ALA A 97 -7.62 7.09 -7.20
CA ALA A 97 -7.35 8.23 -8.09
C ALA A 97 -6.88 9.50 -7.36
N GLU A 98 -7.01 9.60 -6.04
CA GLU A 98 -6.45 10.71 -5.26
C GLU A 98 -4.92 10.66 -5.20
N VAL A 99 -4.34 9.47 -5.32
CA VAL A 99 -2.90 9.25 -5.19
C VAL A 99 -2.11 9.80 -6.38
N ASP A 100 -2.71 9.81 -7.57
CA ASP A 100 -2.14 10.44 -8.78
C ASP A 100 -2.12 11.97 -8.71
N LYS A 101 -2.94 12.57 -7.84
CA LYS A 101 -3.02 14.03 -7.67
C LYS A 101 -1.98 14.50 -6.66
N LYS A 102 -0.69 14.33 -6.98
CA LYS A 102 0.31 15.21 -6.36
C LYS A 102 0.27 16.58 -7.06
N PRO A 103 0.31 17.70 -6.31
CA PRO A 103 0.48 19.04 -6.87
C PRO A 103 1.83 19.20 -7.59
#